data_AF-A0A1X0F5K9-F1
#
_entry.id   AF-A0A1X0F5K9-F1
#
_cell.length_a   1.000
_cell.length_b   1.000
_cell.length_c   1.000
_cell.angle_alpha   90.00
_cell.angle_beta   90.00
_cell.angle_gamma   90.00
#
_symmetry.space_group_name_H-M   'P 1'
#
loop_
_entity.id
_entity.type
_entity.pdbx_description
1 polymer ?
#
loop_
_entity_poly.entity_id
_entity_poly.type
_entity_poly.pdbx_seq_one_letter_code
_entity_poly.pdbx_strand_id
1 'polypeptide(L)'
;MTCTFPRKEVRIKRGMVHRSAQRNLGAAEGILVALRHCRLDEAFIDIVQTAKRHSVAPLELADALVTIAENDVPRDFDNAVVTAVDQAWGALLGGGRGR
;
A
#
# COMPACT_ATOMS: atom_id res chain seq x y z
N MET A 1 22.04 -32.00 0.05
CA MET A 1 22.15 -30.53 0.19
C MET A 1 20.88 -30.03 0.85
N THR A 2 20.88 -29.90 2.18
CA THR A 2 19.71 -29.41 2.95
C THR A 2 19.91 -27.94 3.25
N CYS A 3 19.10 -27.09 2.62
CA CYS A 3 19.07 -25.65 2.90
C CYS A 3 18.43 -25.41 4.27
N THR A 4 19.25 -25.12 5.28
CA THR A 4 18.82 -24.63 6.58
C THR A 4 18.70 -23.11 6.52
N PHE A 5 17.50 -22.58 6.25
CA PHE A 5 17.24 -21.14 6.36
C PHE A 5 17.10 -20.73 7.84
N PRO A 6 17.77 -19.66 8.30
CA PRO A 6 17.75 -19.27 9.71
C PRO A 6 16.44 -18.56 10.07
N ARG A 7 15.59 -19.22 10.88
CA ARG A 7 14.30 -18.71 11.42
C ARG A 7 14.33 -17.34 12.12
N LYS A 8 15.51 -16.81 12.45
CA LYS A 8 15.70 -15.54 13.17
C LYS A 8 15.65 -14.29 12.28
N GLU A 9 16.06 -14.38 11.02
CA GLU A 9 16.02 -13.25 10.07
C GLU A 9 14.61 -12.87 9.64
N VAL A 10 13.74 -13.88 9.48
CA VAL A 10 12.33 -13.70 9.08
C VAL A 10 11.55 -12.88 10.12
N ARG A 11 11.86 -13.03 11.42
CA ARG A 11 11.18 -12.26 12.48
C ARG A 11 11.61 -10.79 12.52
N ILE A 12 12.88 -10.49 12.25
CA ILE A 12 13.39 -9.11 12.22
C ILE A 12 12.87 -8.37 10.97
N LYS A 13 12.85 -9.04 9.80
CA LYS A 13 12.23 -8.48 8.60
C LYS A 13 10.74 -8.21 8.82
N ARG A 14 9.96 -9.13 9.40
CA ARG A 14 8.54 -8.90 9.71
C ARG A 14 8.30 -7.75 10.70
N GLY A 15 9.15 -7.59 11.72
CA GLY A 15 9.02 -6.50 12.69
C GLY A 15 9.34 -5.11 12.12
N MET A 16 10.30 -5.01 11.19
CA MET A 16 10.58 -3.76 10.47
C MET A 16 9.51 -3.48 9.40
N VAL A 17 9.08 -4.51 8.65
CA VAL A 17 8.00 -4.44 7.66
C VAL A 17 6.69 -4.00 8.30
N HIS A 18 6.37 -4.44 9.52
CA HIS A 18 5.15 -3.98 10.18
C HIS A 18 5.21 -2.51 10.62
N ARG A 19 6.38 -2.00 11.03
CA ARG A 19 6.54 -0.58 11.36
C ARG A 19 6.56 0.32 10.13
N SER A 20 7.18 -0.13 9.03
CA SER A 20 7.09 0.57 7.75
C SER A 20 5.66 0.52 7.21
N ALA A 21 4.99 -0.63 7.28
CA ALA A 21 3.60 -0.78 6.84
C ALA A 21 2.62 0.12 7.62
N GLN A 22 2.80 0.30 8.93
CA GLN A 22 1.99 1.25 9.69
C GLN A 22 2.28 2.71 9.35
N ARG A 23 3.54 3.05 9.04
CA ARG A 23 3.89 4.39 8.53
C ARG A 23 3.29 4.62 7.14
N ASN A 24 3.34 3.60 6.29
CA ASN A 24 2.84 3.65 4.92
C ASN A 24 1.32 3.69 4.90
N LEU A 25 0.64 3.07 5.87
CA LEU A 25 -0.79 3.25 6.09
C LEU A 25 -1.16 4.70 6.42
N GLY A 26 -0.46 5.34 7.36
CA GLY A 26 -0.72 6.75 7.68
C GLY A 26 -0.40 7.69 6.51
N ALA A 27 0.63 7.39 5.72
CA ALA A 27 0.95 8.14 4.50
C ALA A 27 -0.12 7.94 3.41
N ALA A 28 -0.58 6.69 3.20
CA ALA A 28 -1.66 6.34 2.29
C ALA A 28 -2.96 7.08 2.65
N GLU A 29 -3.34 7.11 3.93
CA GLU A 29 -4.47 7.89 4.42
C GLU A 29 -4.30 9.38 4.09
N GLY A 30 -3.11 9.94 4.34
CA GLY A 30 -2.80 11.33 4.01
C GLY A 30 -2.89 11.65 2.52
N ILE A 31 -2.40 10.75 1.65
CA ILE A 31 -2.52 10.88 0.20
C ILE A 31 -4.00 10.89 -0.22
N LEU A 32 -4.82 10.01 0.32
CA LEU A 32 -6.26 9.97 0.01
C LEU A 32 -7.01 11.19 0.53
N VAL A 33 -6.68 11.68 1.73
CA VAL A 33 -7.22 12.94 2.27
C VAL A 33 -6.85 14.11 1.35
N ALA A 34 -5.60 14.18 0.89
CA ALA A 34 -5.13 15.25 0.00
C ALA A 34 -5.78 15.20 -1.39
N LEU A 35 -5.97 13.99 -1.96
CA LEU A 35 -6.53 13.81 -3.31
C LEU A 35 -8.06 13.87 -3.35
N ARG A 36 -8.75 13.37 -2.31
CA ARG A 36 -10.22 13.28 -2.27
C ARG A 36 -10.89 14.32 -1.38
N HIS A 37 -10.12 15.11 -0.63
CA HIS A 37 -10.63 16.02 0.40
C HIS A 37 -11.58 15.33 1.40
N CYS A 38 -11.31 14.05 1.70
CA CYS A 38 -12.09 13.25 2.63
C CYS A 38 -11.49 13.28 4.03
N ARG A 39 -12.23 12.79 5.03
CA ARG A 39 -11.70 12.67 6.39
C ARG A 39 -10.78 11.45 6.50
N LEU A 40 -9.87 11.47 7.47
CA LEU A 40 -8.88 10.41 7.67
C LEU A 40 -9.53 9.04 7.99
N ASP A 41 -10.63 9.06 8.75
CA ASP A 41 -11.45 7.88 9.03
C ASP A 41 -12.12 7.29 7.78
N GLU A 42 -12.59 8.16 6.88
CA GLU A 42 -13.17 7.74 5.60
C GLU A 42 -12.10 7.15 4.67
N ALA A 43 -10.91 7.76 4.62
CA ALA A 43 -9.77 7.24 3.86
C ALA A 43 -9.36 5.84 4.33
N PHE A 44 -9.28 5.61 5.65
CA PHE A 44 -8.96 4.30 6.19
C PHE A 44 -10.02 3.25 5.82
N ILE A 45 -11.30 3.60 5.93
CA ILE A 45 -12.40 2.71 5.54
C ILE A 45 -12.30 2.36 4.05
N ASP A 46 -11.99 3.34 3.20
CA ASP A 46 -11.84 3.14 1.75
C ASP A 46 -10.70 2.17 1.42
N ILE A 47 -9.56 2.30 2.11
CA ILE A 47 -8.42 1.38 1.98
C ILE A 47 -8.83 -0.04 2.39
N VAL A 48 -9.48 -0.20 3.54
CA VAL A 48 -9.90 -1.51 4.05
C VAL A 48 -10.97 -2.14 3.16
N GLN A 49 -11.92 -1.37 2.64
CA GLN A 49 -12.95 -1.88 1.73
C GLN A 49 -12.36 -2.31 0.39
N THR A 50 -11.44 -1.54 -0.16
CA THR A 50 -10.73 -1.88 -1.41
C THR A 50 -9.90 -3.14 -1.21
N ALA A 51 -9.16 -3.24 -0.11
CA ALA A 51 -8.39 -4.43 0.23
C ALA A 51 -9.28 -5.68 0.31
N LYS A 52 -10.45 -5.57 0.96
CA LYS A 52 -11.44 -6.67 1.03
C LYS A 52 -12.00 -7.06 -0.33
N ARG A 53 -12.32 -6.09 -1.20
CA ARG A 53 -12.84 -6.38 -2.56
C ARG A 53 -11.83 -7.13 -3.41
N HIS A 54 -10.55 -6.82 -3.27
CA HIS A 54 -9.48 -7.43 -4.04
C HIS A 54 -8.80 -8.61 -3.33
N SER A 55 -9.25 -8.98 -2.12
CA SER A 55 -8.66 -10.04 -1.29
C SER A 55 -7.16 -9.84 -1.02
N VAL A 56 -6.72 -8.59 -0.86
CA VAL A 56 -5.33 -8.23 -0.56
C VAL A 56 -5.20 -7.72 0.87
N ALA A 57 -3.98 -7.74 1.43
CA ALA A 57 -3.76 -7.18 2.76
C ALA A 57 -3.84 -5.64 2.71
N PRO A 58 -4.60 -4.98 3.61
CA PRO A 58 -4.69 -3.51 3.64
C PRO A 58 -3.34 -2.82 3.78
N LEU A 59 -2.40 -3.47 4.47
CA LEU A 59 -1.03 -2.98 4.66
C LEU A 59 -0.20 -3.05 3.38
N GLU A 60 -0.33 -4.11 2.58
CA GLU A 60 0.34 -4.22 1.27
C GLU A 60 -0.26 -3.25 0.26
N LEU A 61 -1.59 -3.04 0.34
CA LEU A 61 -2.28 -2.05 -0.49
C LEU A 61 -1.82 -0.62 -0.16
N ALA A 62 -1.65 -0.29 1.12
CA ALA A 62 -1.12 1.00 1.55
C ALA A 62 0.33 1.21 1.12
N ASP A 63 1.16 0.17 1.23
CA ASP A 63 2.55 0.20 0.78
C ASP A 63 2.64 0.48 -0.73
N ALA A 64 1.88 -0.28 -1.54
CA ALA A 64 1.82 -0.07 -2.98
C ALA A 64 1.30 1.32 -3.35
N LEU A 65 0.32 1.85 -2.63
CA LEU A 65 -0.21 3.19 -2.87
C LEU A 65 0.86 4.26 -2.65
N VAL A 66 1.65 4.15 -1.58
CA VAL A 66 2.75 5.07 -1.29
C VAL A 66 3.84 4.94 -2.35
N THR A 67 4.27 3.73 -2.73
CA THR A 67 5.27 3.51 -3.79
C THR A 67 4.83 4.13 -5.12
N ILE A 68 3.57 3.96 -5.50
CA ILE A 68 3.03 4.55 -6.74
C ILE A 68 2.99 6.09 -6.64
N ALA A 69 2.64 6.65 -5.48
CA ALA A 69 2.65 8.09 -5.25
C ALA A 69 4.07 8.69 -5.24
N GLU A 70 5.06 7.94 -4.74
CA GLU A 70 6.49 8.26 -4.83
C GLU A 70 7.04 8.13 -6.25
N ASN A 71 6.22 7.65 -7.21
CA ASN A 71 6.60 7.37 -8.59
C ASN A 71 7.74 6.35 -8.70
N ASP A 72 7.85 5.47 -7.72
CA ASP A 72 8.78 4.35 -7.73
C ASP A 72 8.14 3.12 -8.39
N VAL A 73 8.97 2.20 -8.87
CA VAL A 73 8.49 1.04 -9.61
C VAL A 73 7.99 -0.01 -8.62
N PRO A 74 6.70 -0.43 -8.68
CA PRO A 74 6.18 -1.52 -7.88
C PRO A 74 6.78 -2.86 -8.35
N ARG A 75 8.05 -3.13 -8.04
CA ARG A 75 8.77 -4.34 -8.48
C ARG A 75 8.46 -5.58 -7.64
N ASP A 76 7.87 -5.39 -6.45
CA ASP A 76 7.69 -6.46 -5.45
C ASP A 76 6.22 -6.65 -5.01
N PHE A 77 5.27 -5.96 -5.66
CA PHE A 77 3.85 -6.11 -5.35
C PHE A 77 3.19 -7.11 -6.29
N ASP A 78 2.28 -7.92 -5.73
CA ASP A 78 1.43 -8.78 -6.54
C ASP A 78 0.59 -7.95 -7.52
N ASN A 79 0.40 -8.46 -8.74
CA ASN A 79 -0.42 -7.81 -9.76
C ASN A 79 -1.84 -7.49 -9.27
N ALA A 80 -2.39 -8.28 -8.34
CA ALA A 80 -3.68 -8.01 -7.70
C ALA A 80 -3.67 -6.71 -6.88
N VAL A 81 -2.58 -6.41 -6.18
CA VAL A 81 -2.40 -5.19 -5.39
C VAL A 81 -2.27 -3.99 -6.32
N VAL A 82 -1.44 -4.10 -7.36
CA VAL A 82 -1.25 -3.02 -8.34
C VAL A 82 -2.57 -2.71 -9.07
N THR A 83 -3.30 -3.74 -9.47
CA THR A 83 -4.63 -3.59 -10.11
C THR A 83 -5.64 -2.95 -9.16
N ALA A 84 -5.63 -3.31 -7.88
CA ALA A 84 -6.52 -2.73 -6.88
C ALA A 84 -6.26 -1.23 -6.69
N VAL A 85 -4.99 -0.82 -6.61
CA VAL A 85 -4.62 0.61 -6.50
C VAL A 85 -5.02 1.38 -7.74
N ASP A 86 -4.72 0.84 -8.93
CA ASP A 86 -5.04 1.50 -10.19
C ASP A 86 -6.56 1.64 -10.41
N GLN A 87 -7.33 0.59 -10.10
CA GLN A 87 -8.80 0.64 -10.20
C GLN A 87 -9.44 1.58 -9.18
N ALA A 88 -8.94 1.64 -7.95
CA ALA A 88 -9.55 2.46 -6.90
C ALA A 88 -9.12 3.92 -6.97
N TRP A 89 -7.84 4.18 -7.24
CA TRP A 89 -7.24 5.51 -7.12
C TRP A 89 -6.35 5.90 -8.29
N GLY A 90 -6.17 5.05 -9.32
CA GLY A 90 -5.35 5.35 -10.50
C GLY A 90 -5.80 6.59 -11.26
N ALA A 91 -7.10 6.89 -11.31
CA ALA A 91 -7.61 8.14 -11.89
C ALA A 91 -7.22 9.39 -11.07
N LEU A 92 -7.15 9.26 -9.75
CA LEU A 92 -6.76 10.35 -8.83
C LEU A 92 -5.24 10.60 -8.88
N LEU A 93 -4.46 9.53 -8.89
CA LEU A 93 -3.00 9.57 -9.03
C LEU A 93 -2.60 10.02 -10.45
N GLY A 94 -3.39 9.65 -11.46
CA GLY A 94 -3.23 10.06 -12.85
C GLY A 94 -3.44 11.55 -13.09
N GLY A 95 -4.37 12.18 -12.37
CA GLY A 95 -4.67 13.61 -12.47
C GLY A 95 -3.62 14.54 -11.84
N GLY A 96 -2.77 14.02 -10.96
CA GLY A 96 -1.66 14.77 -10.34
C GLY A 96 -0.37 14.80 -11.16
N ARG A 97 -0.25 13.96 -12.20
CA ARG A 97 0.96 13.85 -13.06
C ARG A 97 1.05 14.92 -14.16
N GLY A 98 0.24 15.98 -14.07
CA GLY A 98 0.08 16.97 -15.14
C GLY A 98 0.11 18.44 -14.69
N ARG A 99 0.80 18.78 -13.60
CA ARG A 99 1.04 20.19 -13.23
C ARG A 99 2.48 20.45 -12.85
#